data_AF-A0A2V9ZZI7-F1
#
_entry.id   AF-A0A2V9ZZI7-F1
#
_cell.length_a   1.000
_cell.length_b   1.000
_cell.length_c   1.000
_cell.angle_alpha   90.00
_cell.angle_beta   90.00
_cell.angle_gamma   90.00
#
_symmetry.space_group_name_H-M   'P 1'
#
loop_
_entity.id
_entity.type
_entity.pdbx_description
1 polymer ?
#
loop_
_entity_poly.entity_id
_entity_poly.type
_entity_poly.pdbx_seq_one_letter_code
_entity_poly.pdbx_strand_id
1 'polypeptide(L)' 'LLISSMALTGANAADYAQTNNCASSVAPGASCTIAVSFTPSATGTRNASLAITDNAPKSPQKVSLTGSGI' A
#
# COMPACT_ATOMS: atom_id res chain seq x y z
N LEU A 1 -13.21 -11.48 -0.84
CA LEU A 1 -11.78 -11.21 -1.06
C LEU A 1 -11.04 -11.51 0.23
N LEU A 2 -10.02 -12.35 0.23
CA LEU A 2 -9.18 -12.63 1.40
C LEU A 2 -7.83 -11.93 1.20
N ILE A 3 -7.43 -11.09 2.14
CA ILE A 3 -6.16 -10.37 2.13
C ILE A 3 -5.18 -11.13 3.02
N SER A 4 -4.10 -11.63 2.43
CA SER A 4 -3.06 -12.40 3.11
C SER A 4 -1.97 -11.51 3.68
N SER A 5 -1.57 -10.46 2.95
CA SER A 5 -0.53 -9.54 3.40
C SER A 5 -0.57 -8.22 2.63
N MET A 6 -0.04 -7.17 3.26
CA MET A 6 0.19 -5.88 2.61
C MET A 6 1.59 -5.40 2.95
N ALA A 7 2.37 -5.09 1.93
CA ALA A 7 3.77 -4.69 2.08
C ALA A 7 4.07 -3.45 1.23
N LEU A 8 4.80 -2.50 1.81
CA LEU A 8 5.39 -1.40 1.06
C LEU A 8 6.73 -1.88 0.49
N THR A 9 6.95 -1.62 -0.78
CA THR A 9 8.10 -2.07 -1.57
C THR A 9 8.66 -0.91 -2.39
N GLY A 10 9.87 -1.07 -2.93
CA GLY A 10 10.54 -0.04 -3.72
C GLY A 10 11.62 0.72 -2.95
N ALA A 11 12.36 1.59 -3.67
CA ALA A 11 13.56 2.23 -3.16
C ALA A 11 13.32 3.14 -1.96
N ASN A 12 12.14 3.76 -1.85
CA ASN A 12 11.81 4.70 -0.78
C ASN A 12 10.66 4.18 0.10
N ALA A 13 10.48 2.85 0.21
CA ALA A 13 9.38 2.26 0.96
C ALA A 13 9.34 2.71 2.43
N ALA A 14 10.50 2.99 3.02
CA ALA A 14 10.62 3.46 4.41
C ALA A 14 10.04 4.88 4.63
N ASP A 15 9.90 5.69 3.57
CA ASP A 15 9.26 7.00 3.65
C ASP A 15 7.73 6.91 3.65
N TYR A 16 7.19 5.71 3.48
CA TYR A 16 5.75 5.45 3.51
C TYR A 16 5.43 4.54 4.68
N ALA A 17 4.33 4.81 5.34
CA ALA A 17 3.68 3.86 6.23
C ALA A 17 2.24 3.69 5.78
N GLN A 18 1.68 2.52 6.04
CA GLN A 18 0.29 2.24 5.72
C GLN A 18 -0.41 1.63 6.92
N THR A 19 -1.62 2.11 7.15
CA THR A 19 -2.57 1.53 8.09
C THR A 19 -3.84 1.23 7.32
N ASN A 20 -4.52 0.17 7.69
CA ASN A 20 -5.74 -0.23 7.01
C ASN A 20 -6.72 -0.75 8.04
N ASN A 21 -8.00 -0.60 7.72
CA ASN A 21 -9.09 -1.23 8.46
C ASN A 21 -9.56 -2.52 7.76
N CYS A 22 -8.71 -3.10 6.90
CA CYS A 22 -9.05 -4.32 6.19
C CYS A 22 -8.94 -5.45 7.19
N ALA A 23 -10.07 -6.03 7.56
CA ALA A 23 -10.04 -7.37 8.09
C ALA A 23 -9.36 -8.30 7.07
N SER A 24 -8.93 -9.48 7.51
CA SER A 24 -8.37 -10.52 6.63
C SER A 24 -9.33 -10.93 5.50
N SER A 25 -10.60 -10.53 5.55
CA SER A 25 -11.58 -10.69 4.48
C SER A 25 -12.40 -9.42 4.22
N VAL A 26 -12.60 -9.09 2.95
CA VAL A 26 -13.57 -8.09 2.47
C VAL A 26 -14.74 -8.83 1.82
N ALA A 27 -15.96 -8.62 2.33
CA ALA A 27 -17.18 -9.23 1.82
C ALA A 27 -17.52 -8.71 0.41
N PRO A 28 -18.30 -9.45 -0.40
CA PRO A 28 -18.76 -8.96 -1.70
C PRO A 28 -19.52 -7.64 -1.56
N GLY A 29 -19.14 -6.63 -2.35
CA GLY A 29 -19.74 -5.28 -2.31
C GLY A 29 -19.30 -4.42 -1.12
N ALA A 30 -18.52 -4.95 -0.18
CA ALA A 30 -17.91 -4.16 0.88
C ALA A 30 -16.62 -3.50 0.38
N SER A 31 -16.25 -2.39 1.03
CA SER A 31 -14.99 -1.69 0.82
C SER A 31 -14.19 -1.64 2.11
N CYS A 32 -12.87 -1.58 1.95
CA CYS A 32 -11.93 -1.28 3.01
C CYS A 32 -11.13 -0.03 2.60
N THR A 33 -10.66 0.72 3.59
CA THR A 33 -9.77 1.86 3.38
C THR A 33 -8.36 1.53 3.82
N ILE A 34 -7.40 1.78 2.93
CA ILE A 34 -5.97 1.75 3.23
C ILE A 34 -5.48 3.19 3.26
N ALA A 35 -5.10 3.67 4.43
CA ALA A 35 -4.52 4.98 4.64
C ALA A 35 -3.00 4.90 4.52
N VAL A 36 -2.43 5.65 3.59
CA VAL A 36 -0.99 5.76 3.38
C VAL A 36 -0.52 7.11 3.88
N SER A 37 0.42 7.11 4.82
CA SER A 37 1.13 8.29 5.28
C SER A 37 2.50 8.37 4.61
N PHE A 38 2.87 9.56 4.16
CA PHE A 38 4.18 9.83 3.54
C PHE A 38 4.98 10.78 4.44
N THR A 39 6.19 10.37 4.81
CA THR A 39 7.13 11.13 5.62
C THR A 39 8.50 11.06 4.95
N PRO A 40 8.84 12.01 4.07
CA PRO A 40 10.07 11.97 3.30
C PRO A 40 11.29 12.08 4.23
N SER A 41 12.23 11.14 4.10
CA SER A 41 13.51 11.20 4.82
C SER A 41 14.52 12.14 4.17
N ALA A 42 14.31 12.53 2.91
CA ALA A 42 15.11 13.55 2.23
C ALA A 42 14.35 14.17 1.06
N THR A 43 14.89 15.27 0.53
CA THR A 43 14.28 16.03 -0.57
C THR A 43 14.29 15.25 -1.89
N GLY A 44 13.42 15.65 -2.82
CA GLY A 44 13.28 15.04 -4.15
C GLY A 44 12.19 13.97 -4.25
N THR A 45 12.07 13.36 -5.43
CA THR A 45 11.04 12.36 -5.72
C THR A 45 11.29 11.07 -4.96
N ARG A 46 10.28 10.64 -4.20
CA ARG A 46 10.24 9.38 -3.47
C ARG A 46 9.23 8.46 -4.16
N ASN A 47 9.73 7.34 -4.66
CA ASN A 47 8.91 6.30 -5.28
C ASN A 47 8.87 5.06 -4.40
N ALA A 48 7.66 4.54 -4.20
CA ALA A 48 7.39 3.26 -3.55
C ALA A 48 6.21 2.56 -4.24
N SER A 49 5.90 1.35 -3.81
CA SER A 49 4.72 0.62 -4.25
C SER A 49 4.13 -0.18 -3.10
N LEU A 50 2.82 -0.05 -2.90
CA LEU A 50 2.05 -0.88 -1.99
C LEU A 50 1.61 -2.15 -2.72
N ALA A 51 2.09 -3.30 -2.27
CA ALA A 51 1.69 -4.61 -2.74
C ALA A 51 0.67 -5.23 -1.76
N ILE A 52 -0.52 -5.56 -2.29
CA ILE A 52 -1.61 -6.18 -1.55
C ILE A 52 -1.75 -7.61 -2.07
N THR A 53 -1.37 -8.58 -1.26
CA THR A 53 -1.52 -9.99 -1.59
C THR A 53 -2.89 -10.45 -1.14
N ASP A 54 -3.72 -10.81 -2.10
CA ASP A 54 -5.07 -11.33 -1.87
C ASP A 54 -5.34 -12.60 -2.69
N ASN A 55 -6.55 -13.14 -2.59
CA ASN A 55 -7.00 -14.30 -3.38
C ASN A 55 -7.73 -13.95 -4.68
N ALA A 56 -7.68 -12.69 -5.13
CA ALA A 56 -8.26 -12.28 -6.41
C ALA A 56 -7.29 -12.50 -7.59
N PRO A 57 -7.81 -12.55 -8.83
CA PRO A 57 -6.99 -12.58 -10.02
C PRO A 57 -6.04 -11.37 -10.08
N LYS A 58 -4.80 -11.58 -10.55
CA LYS A 58 -3.71 -10.57 -10.60
C LYS A 58 -3.15 -10.16 -9.23
N SER A 59 -3.38 -10.97 -8.20
CA SER A 59 -2.64 -10.87 -6.94
C SER A 59 -1.13 -11.14 -7.15
N PRO A 60 -0.22 -10.37 -6.51
CA PRO A 60 -0.52 -9.24 -5.65
C PRO A 60 -0.89 -7.98 -6.44
N GLN A 61 -1.91 -7.26 -5.97
CA GLN A 61 -2.27 -5.97 -6.53
C GLN A 61 -1.23 -4.92 -6.13
N LYS A 62 -0.73 -4.17 -7.10
CA LYS A 62 0.31 -3.16 -6.88
C LYS A 62 -0.25 -1.78 -7.10
N VAL A 63 -0.10 -0.92 -6.11
CA VAL A 63 -0.41 0.51 -6.18
C VAL A 63 0.92 1.26 -6.17
N SER A 64 1.18 2.04 -7.21
CA SER A 64 2.37 2.88 -7.28
C SER A 64 2.17 4.14 -6.42
N LEU A 65 3.16 4.45 -5.58
CA LEU A 65 3.19 5.61 -4.71
C LEU A 65 4.30 6.57 -5.15
N THR A 66 3.93 7.83 -5.28
CA THR A 66 4.84 8.91 -5.67
C THR A 66 4.63 10.08 -4.73
N GLY A 67 5.68 10.52 -4.05
CA GLY A 67 5.70 11.70 -3.19
C GLY A 67 6.94 12.54 -3.49
N SER A 68 6.91 13.80 -3.10
CA SER A 68 8.07 14.69 -3.19
C SER A 68 8.41 15.19 -1.81
N GLY A 69 9.64 14.91 -1.37
CA GLY A 69 10.21 15.56 -0.18
C GLY A 69 10.66 16.97 -0.54
N ILE A 70 10.27 17.94 0.29
CA ILE A 70 10.71 19.34 0.21
C ILE A 70 11.51 19.70 1.45
#